data_AF-A0A8H5HQM4-F1
#
_entry.id   AF-A0A8H5HQM4-F1
#
_cell.length_a   1.000
_cell.length_b   1.000
_cell.length_c   1.000
_cell.angle_alpha   90.00
_cell.angle_beta   90.00
_cell.angle_gamma   90.00
#
_symmetry.space_group_name_H-M   'P 1'
#
loop_
_entity.id
_entity.type
_entity.pdbx_description
1 polymer ?
#
loop_
_entity_poly.entity_id
_entity_poly.type
_entity_poly.pdbx_seq_one_letter_code
_entity_poly.pdbx_strand_id
1 'polypeptide(L)'
;MANFYPYAVLDLVDKTLSTAHTKITKKAYQDAYYLLEGLTLFNDFDLSWPMCDDGDRTQITDKAYGALVVAMLRGFEAEGNLNTTHLPGLESFLKITAEWADSMSRLSCDASYGPYCKSLGQKLFKDKSPADIAREKAQLKEWIDSLDAENRQAVKQQLEEEAEVAAGRKPWYSEAGDINEDNLVISRVWKEYKEYLSGVPRKPVRGPGTWDISKWTAAEKEEFVFKGASDEENDDF
;
A
#
# COMPACT_ATOMS: atom_id res chain seq x y z
N MET A 1 -24.34 -5.31 -10.66
CA MET A 1 -23.93 -3.92 -10.94
C MET A 1 -22.45 -3.84 -10.64
N ALA A 2 -21.60 -3.56 -11.63
CA ALA A 2 -20.14 -3.53 -11.42
C ALA A 2 -19.77 -2.37 -10.48
N ASN A 3 -18.99 -2.65 -9.44
CA ASN A 3 -18.50 -1.63 -8.53
C ASN A 3 -17.25 -0.99 -9.14
N PHE A 4 -17.38 0.23 -9.66
CA PHE A 4 -16.27 0.93 -10.31
C PHE A 4 -15.34 1.68 -9.33
N TYR A 5 -15.71 1.77 -8.05
CA TYR A 5 -14.91 2.50 -7.04
C TYR A 5 -13.51 1.89 -6.83
N PRO A 6 -13.33 0.56 -6.68
CA PRO A 6 -12.00 -0.07 -6.60
C PRO A 6 -11.08 0.28 -7.79
N TYR A 7 -11.64 0.34 -9.00
CA TYR A 7 -10.89 0.71 -10.21
C TYR A 7 -10.45 2.19 -10.18
N ALA A 8 -11.22 3.07 -9.54
CA ALA A 8 -10.87 4.49 -9.38
C ALA A 8 -9.70 4.65 -8.42
N VAL A 9 -9.73 3.89 -7.34
CA VAL A 9 -8.63 3.86 -6.37
C VAL A 9 -7.38 3.26 -7.02
N LEU A 10 -7.51 2.18 -7.82
CA LEU A 10 -6.39 1.63 -8.59
C LEU A 10 -5.72 2.63 -9.53
N ASP A 11 -6.47 3.54 -10.17
CA ASP A 11 -5.87 4.60 -11.01
C ASP A 11 -5.04 5.59 -10.19
N LEU A 12 -5.43 5.90 -8.94
CA LEU A 12 -4.64 6.69 -8.02
C LEU A 12 -3.37 5.95 -7.56
N VAL A 13 -3.54 4.67 -7.22
CA VAL A 13 -2.43 3.78 -6.83
C VAL A 13 -1.42 3.70 -7.97
N ASP A 14 -1.83 3.45 -9.21
CA ASP A 14 -0.96 3.35 -10.38
C ASP A 14 -0.12 4.60 -10.64
N LYS A 15 -0.74 5.78 -10.52
CA LYS A 15 -0.04 7.06 -10.69
C LYS A 15 1.01 7.26 -9.60
N THR A 16 0.67 6.88 -8.38
CA THR A 16 1.59 6.94 -7.23
C THR A 16 2.75 5.98 -7.43
N LEU A 17 2.49 4.72 -7.79
CA LEU A 17 3.52 3.72 -8.08
C LEU A 17 4.42 4.13 -9.25
N SER A 18 3.85 4.67 -10.33
CA SER A 18 4.61 5.17 -11.49
C SER A 18 5.52 6.34 -11.12
N THR A 19 5.03 7.23 -10.25
CA THR A 19 5.83 8.36 -9.74
C THR A 19 6.94 7.85 -8.83
N ALA A 20 6.63 6.96 -7.88
CA ALA A 20 7.61 6.35 -6.98
C ALA A 20 8.71 5.60 -7.76
N HIS A 21 8.34 4.80 -8.77
CA HIS A 21 9.29 4.13 -9.65
C HIS A 21 10.22 5.13 -10.35
N THR A 22 9.68 6.24 -10.85
CA THR A 22 10.48 7.31 -11.47
C THR A 22 11.45 7.96 -10.47
N LYS A 23 11.04 8.11 -9.21
CA LYS A 23 11.91 8.63 -8.15
C LYS A 23 13.02 7.63 -7.79
N ILE A 24 12.69 6.35 -7.62
CA ILE A 24 13.65 5.27 -7.31
C ILE A 24 14.69 5.12 -8.43
N THR A 25 14.26 5.11 -9.69
CA THR A 25 15.19 5.02 -10.84
C THR A 25 16.14 6.22 -10.95
N LYS A 26 15.71 7.39 -10.48
CA LYS A 26 16.54 8.60 -10.36
C LYS A 26 17.31 8.68 -9.04
N LYS A 27 17.27 7.63 -8.20
CA LYS A 27 17.87 7.59 -6.85
C LYS A 27 17.37 8.69 -5.91
N ALA A 28 16.19 9.25 -6.17
CA ALA A 28 15.52 10.19 -5.28
C ALA A 28 14.75 9.39 -4.21
N TYR A 29 15.46 8.63 -3.37
CA TYR A 29 14.86 7.68 -2.44
C TYR A 29 13.99 8.36 -1.37
N GLN A 30 14.36 9.57 -0.94
CA GLN A 30 13.54 10.38 -0.02
C GLN A 30 12.19 10.76 -0.63
N ASP A 31 12.17 11.20 -1.88
CA ASP A 31 10.92 11.52 -2.58
C ASP A 31 10.06 10.26 -2.76
N ALA A 32 10.69 9.11 -3.04
CA ALA A 32 10.00 7.84 -3.14
C ALA A 32 9.43 7.41 -1.78
N TYR A 33 10.14 7.66 -0.69
CA TYR A 33 9.72 7.36 0.68
C TYR A 33 8.42 8.06 1.02
N TYR A 34 8.32 9.37 0.81
CA TYR A 34 7.09 10.09 1.12
C TYR A 34 5.88 9.61 0.30
N LEU A 35 6.10 9.24 -0.97
CA LEU A 35 5.04 8.68 -1.81
C LEU A 35 4.58 7.30 -1.33
N LEU A 36 5.53 6.42 -0.99
CA LEU A 36 5.22 5.07 -0.55
C LEU A 36 4.68 5.04 0.88
N GLU A 37 5.17 5.89 1.78
CA GLU A 37 4.61 6.07 3.12
C GLU A 37 3.17 6.58 3.04
N GLY A 38 2.92 7.61 2.23
CA GLY A 38 1.55 8.11 2.00
C GLY A 38 0.64 7.04 1.41
N LEU A 39 1.13 6.21 0.49
CA LEU A 39 0.36 5.11 -0.09
C LEU A 39 0.11 3.98 0.92
N THR A 40 1.09 3.64 1.76
CA THR A 40 0.92 2.65 2.84
C THR A 40 -0.15 3.10 3.83
N LEU A 41 -0.13 4.37 4.23
CA LEU A 41 -1.16 4.94 5.10
C LEU A 41 -2.52 4.98 4.39
N PHE A 42 -2.55 5.31 3.10
CA PHE A 42 -3.77 5.27 2.30
C PHE A 42 -4.40 3.87 2.29
N ASN A 43 -3.59 2.83 2.10
CA ASN A 43 -4.06 1.44 2.12
C ASN A 43 -4.63 1.03 3.49
N ASP A 44 -4.15 1.62 4.58
CA ASP A 44 -4.65 1.31 5.93
C ASP A 44 -6.07 1.84 6.17
N PHE A 45 -6.42 3.00 5.60
CA PHE A 45 -7.76 3.58 5.76
C PHE A 45 -8.72 3.32 4.58
N ASP A 46 -8.24 2.98 3.39
CA ASP A 46 -9.06 2.63 2.22
C ASP A 46 -8.66 1.25 1.66
N LEU A 47 -9.48 0.24 2.01
CA LEU A 47 -9.33 -1.15 1.58
C LEU A 47 -10.12 -1.48 0.31
N SER A 48 -10.50 -0.50 -0.50
CA SER A 48 -11.37 -0.75 -1.65
C SER A 48 -10.66 -1.40 -2.83
N TRP A 49 -9.41 -1.04 -3.12
CA TRP A 49 -8.73 -1.53 -4.31
C TRP A 49 -8.40 -3.03 -4.28
N PRO A 50 -8.05 -3.67 -3.13
CA PRO A 50 -7.91 -5.12 -3.09
C PRO A 50 -9.22 -5.87 -3.32
N MET A 51 -10.36 -5.19 -3.17
CA MET A 51 -11.70 -5.72 -3.44
C MET A 51 -12.12 -5.55 -4.91
N CYS A 52 -11.17 -5.22 -5.79
CA CYS A 52 -11.39 -5.24 -7.23
C CYS A 52 -11.76 -6.66 -7.70
N ASP A 53 -12.77 -6.77 -8.57
CA ASP A 53 -13.21 -8.06 -9.15
C ASP A 53 -12.11 -8.72 -10.01
N ASP A 54 -11.13 -7.95 -10.45
CA ASP A 54 -9.96 -8.42 -11.17
C ASP A 54 -8.85 -8.82 -10.18
N GLY A 55 -8.80 -10.10 -9.84
CA GLY A 55 -7.80 -10.64 -8.90
C GLY A 55 -6.36 -10.53 -9.39
N ASP A 56 -6.13 -10.68 -10.71
CA ASP A 56 -4.79 -10.54 -11.31
C ASP A 56 -4.31 -9.10 -11.19
N ARG A 57 -5.22 -8.14 -11.40
CA ARG A 57 -4.96 -6.71 -11.20
C ARG A 57 -4.52 -6.42 -9.78
N THR A 58 -5.20 -6.98 -8.79
CA THR A 58 -4.85 -6.81 -7.38
C THR A 58 -3.47 -7.37 -7.09
N GLN A 59 -3.20 -8.61 -7.51
CA GLN A 59 -1.92 -9.29 -7.28
C GLN A 59 -0.73 -8.56 -7.93
N ILE A 60 -0.86 -8.15 -9.20
CA ILE A 60 0.25 -7.48 -9.90
C ILE A 60 0.53 -6.08 -9.34
N THR A 61 -0.52 -5.39 -8.85
CA THR A 61 -0.38 -4.07 -8.22
C THR A 61 0.30 -4.19 -6.85
N ASP A 62 -0.09 -5.18 -6.04
CA ASP A 62 0.56 -5.47 -4.76
C ASP A 62 2.04 -5.84 -4.93
N LYS A 63 2.33 -6.73 -5.88
CA LYS A 63 3.70 -7.11 -6.23
C LYS A 63 4.54 -5.89 -6.62
N ALA A 64 4.00 -5.00 -7.46
CA ALA A 64 4.68 -3.77 -7.87
C ALA A 64 4.92 -2.82 -6.69
N TYR A 65 3.93 -2.64 -5.82
CA TYR A 65 4.07 -1.87 -4.58
C TYR A 65 5.20 -2.43 -3.70
N GLY A 66 5.17 -3.73 -3.41
CA GLY A 66 6.19 -4.40 -2.58
C GLY A 66 7.59 -4.28 -3.14
N ALA A 67 7.76 -4.51 -4.45
CA ALA A 67 9.05 -4.37 -5.11
C ALA A 67 9.59 -2.93 -5.07
N LEU A 68 8.72 -1.92 -5.17
CA LEU A 68 9.10 -0.51 -5.04
C LEU A 68 9.53 -0.16 -3.61
N VAL A 69 8.79 -0.64 -2.61
CA VAL A 69 9.18 -0.48 -1.19
C VAL A 69 10.55 -1.08 -0.94
N VAL A 70 10.77 -2.33 -1.35
CA VAL A 70 12.06 -3.00 -1.13
C VAL A 70 13.19 -2.31 -1.89
N ALA A 71 12.98 -1.91 -3.14
CA ALA A 71 13.98 -1.19 -3.92
C ALA A 71 14.37 0.15 -3.27
N MET A 72 13.40 0.87 -2.72
CA MET A 72 13.64 2.11 -1.98
C MET A 72 14.45 1.83 -0.70
N LEU A 73 14.05 0.84 0.11
CA LEU A 73 14.74 0.48 1.35
C LEU A 73 16.19 0.05 1.07
N ARG A 74 16.42 -0.74 0.03
CA ARG A 74 17.77 -1.12 -0.45
C ARG A 74 18.57 0.10 -0.90
N GLY A 75 17.93 1.08 -1.53
CA GLY A 75 18.53 2.36 -1.90
C GLY A 75 19.07 3.11 -0.69
N PHE A 76 18.23 3.30 0.34
CA PHE A 76 18.66 3.91 1.60
C PHE A 76 19.75 3.11 2.32
N GLU A 77 19.67 1.78 2.31
CA GLU A 77 20.70 0.94 2.93
C GLU A 77 22.05 1.11 2.23
N ALA A 78 22.06 1.13 0.89
CA ALA A 78 23.27 1.34 0.10
C ALA A 78 23.89 2.73 0.32
N GLU A 79 23.09 3.74 0.65
CA GLU A 79 23.55 5.09 0.97
C GLU A 79 23.90 5.27 2.46
N GLY A 80 23.70 4.26 3.30
CA GLY A 80 23.91 4.36 4.76
C GLY A 80 22.84 5.20 5.49
N ASN A 81 21.74 5.50 4.82
CA ASN A 81 20.67 6.38 5.28
C ASN A 81 19.45 5.63 5.84
N LEU A 82 19.46 4.30 5.85
CA LEU A 82 18.39 3.48 6.43
C LEU A 82 18.45 3.47 7.97
N ASN A 83 18.06 4.58 8.60
CA ASN A 83 18.07 4.78 10.04
C ASN A 83 17.06 5.84 10.47
N THR A 84 16.74 5.90 11.76
CA THR A 84 15.74 6.82 12.32
C THR A 84 16.19 8.29 12.37
N THR A 85 17.46 8.59 12.13
CA THR A 85 17.93 9.98 11.98
C THR A 85 17.50 10.58 10.65
N HIS A 86 17.54 9.80 9.57
CA HIS A 86 17.13 10.24 8.23
C HIS A 86 15.65 9.96 7.95
N LEU A 87 15.12 8.89 8.53
CA LEU A 87 13.75 8.43 8.39
C LEU A 87 13.09 8.27 9.77
N PRO A 88 12.64 9.36 10.42
CA PRO A 88 12.07 9.29 11.76
C PRO A 88 10.88 8.33 11.89
N GLY A 89 10.08 8.17 10.83
CA GLY A 89 8.94 7.26 10.77
C GLY A 89 9.27 5.82 10.36
N LEU A 90 10.56 5.46 10.20
CA LEU A 90 10.97 4.20 9.58
C LEU A 90 10.37 2.96 10.26
N GLU A 91 10.34 2.90 11.59
CA GLU A 91 9.76 1.74 12.27
C GLU A 91 8.27 1.62 12.01
N SER A 92 7.52 2.72 12.16
CA SER A 92 6.08 2.74 11.86
C SER A 92 5.81 2.37 10.42
N PHE A 93 6.57 2.91 9.48
CA PHE A 93 6.47 2.57 8.06
C PHE A 93 6.69 1.07 7.81
N LEU A 94 7.76 0.48 8.37
CA LEU A 94 8.04 -0.96 8.20
C LEU A 94 6.96 -1.84 8.85
N LYS A 95 6.46 -1.44 10.02
CA LYS A 95 5.38 -2.14 10.72
C LYS A 95 4.10 -2.15 9.88
N ILE A 96 3.60 -0.99 9.48
CA ILE A 96 2.35 -0.87 8.73
C ILE A 96 2.48 -1.56 7.37
N THR A 97 3.64 -1.44 6.71
CA THR A 97 3.91 -2.16 5.46
C THR A 97 3.86 -3.69 5.66
N ALA A 98 4.39 -4.20 6.77
CA ALA A 98 4.33 -5.62 7.08
C ALA A 98 2.91 -6.10 7.42
N GLU A 99 2.13 -5.30 8.14
CA GLU A 99 0.71 -5.57 8.43
C GLU A 99 -0.14 -5.53 7.16
N TRP A 100 0.18 -4.62 6.24
CA TRP A 100 -0.39 -4.59 4.90
C TRP A 100 -0.09 -5.88 4.13
N ALA A 101 1.17 -6.32 4.11
CA ALA A 101 1.56 -7.59 3.50
C ALA A 101 0.82 -8.80 4.07
N ASP A 102 0.66 -8.85 5.39
CA ASP A 102 -0.10 -9.91 6.05
C ASP A 102 -1.58 -9.89 5.61
N SER A 103 -2.14 -8.70 5.37
CA SER A 103 -3.51 -8.52 4.87
C SER A 103 -3.66 -8.97 3.42
N MET A 104 -2.72 -8.58 2.56
CA MET A 104 -2.70 -8.99 1.14
C MET A 104 -2.43 -10.48 0.96
N SER A 105 -1.63 -11.08 1.85
CA SER A 105 -1.42 -12.53 1.87
C SER A 105 -2.71 -13.31 2.13
N ARG A 106 -3.62 -12.77 2.96
CA ARG A 106 -4.96 -13.36 3.17
C ARG A 106 -5.85 -13.27 1.92
N LEU A 107 -5.52 -12.37 1.00
CA LEU A 107 -6.14 -12.22 -0.32
C LEU A 107 -5.37 -13.00 -1.41
N SER A 108 -4.55 -13.98 -1.02
CA SER A 108 -3.76 -14.82 -1.94
C SER A 108 -2.70 -14.07 -2.76
N CYS A 109 -2.28 -12.88 -2.34
CA CYS A 109 -1.14 -12.19 -2.93
C CYS A 109 0.17 -12.71 -2.33
N ASP A 110 1.19 -12.95 -3.15
CA ASP A 110 2.55 -13.26 -2.68
C ASP A 110 3.26 -11.98 -2.23
N ALA A 111 2.90 -11.52 -1.02
CA ALA A 111 3.38 -10.28 -0.41
C ALA A 111 4.76 -10.44 0.28
N SER A 112 5.74 -10.94 -0.47
CA SER A 112 7.10 -11.23 0.02
C SER A 112 7.87 -10.04 0.61
N TYR A 113 7.38 -8.82 0.40
CA TYR A 113 7.91 -7.61 1.04
C TYR A 113 7.60 -7.54 2.54
N GLY A 114 6.55 -8.22 3.03
CA GLY A 114 6.21 -8.29 4.45
C GLY A 114 7.31 -8.92 5.31
N PRO A 115 7.72 -10.17 5.00
CA PRO A 115 8.85 -10.82 5.66
C PRO A 115 10.16 -10.02 5.55
N TYR A 116 10.39 -9.36 4.41
CA TYR A 116 11.55 -8.47 4.24
C TYR A 116 11.52 -7.30 5.25
N CYS A 117 10.38 -6.60 5.35
CA CYS A 117 10.17 -5.51 6.33
C CYS A 117 10.30 -5.99 7.78
N LYS A 118 9.77 -7.17 8.11
CA LYS A 118 9.95 -7.79 9.44
C LYS A 118 11.43 -8.07 9.70
N SER A 119 12.19 -8.60 8.75
CA SER A 119 13.63 -8.84 8.91
C SER A 119 14.42 -7.54 9.17
N LEU A 120 14.08 -6.46 8.47
CA LEU A 120 14.68 -5.14 8.71
C LEU A 120 14.28 -4.58 10.07
N GLY A 121 13.01 -4.75 10.46
CA GLY A 121 12.54 -4.38 11.79
C GLY A 121 13.32 -5.08 12.89
N GLN A 122 13.55 -6.39 12.75
CA GLN A 122 14.37 -7.15 13.68
C GLN A 122 15.83 -6.66 13.69
N LYS A 123 16.42 -6.40 12.51
CA LYS A 123 17.80 -5.89 12.40
C LYS A 123 17.98 -4.53 13.06
N LEU A 124 17.02 -3.63 12.89
CA LEU A 124 17.14 -2.22 13.30
C LEU A 124 16.59 -1.93 14.69
N PHE A 125 15.58 -2.68 15.15
CA PHE A 125 14.78 -2.32 16.31
C PHE A 125 14.66 -3.39 17.39
N LYS A 126 15.29 -4.57 17.22
CA LYS A 126 15.32 -5.61 18.26
C LYS A 126 15.95 -5.11 19.56
N ASP A 127 17.07 -4.41 19.44
CA ASP A 127 17.90 -3.99 20.56
C ASP A 127 17.89 -2.45 20.72
N LYS A 128 16.70 -1.84 20.61
CA LYS A 128 16.55 -0.38 20.78
C LYS A 128 17.14 0.09 22.10
N SER A 129 17.93 1.15 22.03
CA SER A 129 18.52 1.73 23.23
C SER A 129 17.43 2.43 24.08
N PRO A 130 17.60 2.52 25.41
CA PRO A 130 16.72 3.32 26.25
C PRO A 130 16.60 4.78 25.80
N ALA A 131 17.66 5.34 25.19
CA ALA A 131 17.66 6.70 24.67
C ALA A 131 16.76 6.86 23.44
N ASP A 132 16.78 5.88 22.52
CA ASP A 132 15.90 5.88 21.34
C ASP A 132 14.43 5.77 21.76
N ILE A 133 14.12 4.88 22.70
CA ILE A 133 12.77 4.72 23.25
C ILE A 133 12.31 6.02 23.91
N ALA A 134 13.18 6.69 24.68
CA ALA A 134 12.84 7.97 25.32
C ALA A 134 12.57 9.07 24.29
N ARG A 135 13.38 9.12 23.22
CA ARG A 135 13.20 10.08 22.12
C ARG A 135 11.86 9.89 21.40
N GLU A 136 11.52 8.66 21.05
CA GLU A 136 10.24 8.33 20.38
C GLU A 136 9.04 8.71 21.26
N LYS A 137 9.10 8.40 22.56
CA LYS A 137 8.07 8.81 23.52
C LYS A 137 7.92 10.32 23.62
N ALA A 138 9.04 11.05 23.58
CA ALA A 138 9.02 12.51 23.62
C ALA A 138 8.38 13.10 22.35
N GLN A 139 8.73 12.57 21.18
CA GLN A 139 8.15 12.99 19.90
C GLN A 139 6.65 12.68 19.82
N LEU A 140 6.23 11.49 20.24
CA LEU A 140 4.82 11.12 20.31
C LEU A 140 4.05 12.06 21.23
N LYS A 141 4.62 12.37 22.40
CA LYS A 141 4.01 13.30 23.34
C LYS A 141 3.89 14.72 22.76
N GLU A 142 4.96 15.22 22.13
CA GLU A 142 4.96 16.53 21.48
C GLU A 142 3.85 16.62 20.41
N TRP A 143 3.70 15.58 19.59
CA TRP A 143 2.63 15.50 18.60
C TRP A 143 1.24 15.51 19.27
N ILE A 144 1.00 14.66 20.27
CA ILE A 144 -0.29 14.61 21.01
C ILE A 144 -0.62 15.97 21.63
N ASP A 145 0.37 16.63 22.22
CA ASP A 145 0.20 17.93 22.88
C ASP A 145 -0.07 19.06 21.86
N SER A 146 0.30 18.88 20.59
CA SER A 146 0.00 19.80 19.48
C SER A 146 -1.43 19.68 18.93
N LEU A 147 -2.13 18.58 19.20
CA LEU A 147 -3.49 18.34 18.74
C LEU A 147 -4.51 19.20 19.51
N ASP A 148 -5.63 19.51 18.86
CA ASP A 148 -6.81 20.08 19.52
C ASP A 148 -7.41 19.10 20.55
N ALA A 149 -8.31 19.58 21.40
CA ALA A 149 -8.84 18.81 22.53
C ALA A 149 -9.56 17.52 22.10
N GLU A 150 -10.29 17.56 20.99
CA GLU A 150 -11.06 16.43 20.48
C GLU A 150 -10.12 15.34 19.96
N ASN A 151 -9.21 15.71 19.05
CA ASN A 151 -8.23 14.78 18.48
C ASN A 151 -7.26 14.23 19.55
N ARG A 152 -6.86 15.06 20.53
CA ARG A 152 -6.01 14.62 21.64
C ARG A 152 -6.69 13.55 22.49
N GLN A 153 -7.99 13.69 22.74
CA GLN A 153 -8.72 12.70 23.53
C GLN A 153 -8.88 11.39 22.75
N ALA A 154 -9.23 11.46 21.46
CA ALA A 154 -9.35 10.29 20.59
C ALA A 154 -8.04 9.49 20.52
N VAL A 155 -6.91 10.17 20.28
CA VAL A 155 -5.59 9.54 20.21
C VAL A 155 -5.18 8.90 21.55
N LYS A 156 -5.48 9.54 22.68
CA LYS A 156 -5.17 8.96 24.00
C LYS A 156 -5.94 7.67 24.25
N GLN A 157 -7.23 7.64 23.90
CA GLN A 157 -8.05 6.43 24.03
C GLN A 157 -7.50 5.31 23.15
N GLN A 158 -7.18 5.61 21.89
CA GLN A 158 -6.58 4.63 20.99
C GLN A 158 -5.26 4.06 21.52
N LEU A 159 -4.37 4.91 22.07
CA LEU A 159 -3.10 4.46 22.64
C LEU A 159 -3.28 3.59 23.89
N GLU A 160 -4.28 3.87 24.72
CA GLU A 160 -4.63 3.04 25.87
C GLU A 160 -5.13 1.66 25.41
N GLU A 161 -6.03 1.61 24.43
CA GLU A 161 -6.53 0.37 23.83
C GLU A 161 -5.39 -0.45 23.19
N GLU A 162 -4.52 0.20 22.40
CA GLU A 162 -3.37 -0.45 21.79
C GLU A 162 -2.38 -1.01 22.84
N ALA A 163 -2.17 -0.29 23.95
CA ALA A 163 -1.29 -0.75 25.03
C ALA A 163 -1.86 -1.97 25.76
N GLU A 164 -3.17 -2.02 25.99
CA GLU A 164 -3.85 -3.19 26.56
C GLU A 164 -3.74 -4.40 25.63
N VAL A 165 -3.93 -4.18 24.33
CA VAL A 165 -3.86 -5.23 23.30
C VAL A 165 -2.42 -5.72 23.08
N ALA A 166 -1.43 -4.86 23.26
CA ALA A 166 -0.01 -5.19 23.11
C ALA A 166 0.55 -6.00 24.29
N ALA A 167 -0.11 -5.98 25.45
CA ALA A 167 0.33 -6.72 26.64
C ALA A 167 0.33 -8.24 26.37
N GLY A 168 1.51 -8.80 26.10
CA GLY A 168 1.71 -10.22 25.81
C GLY A 168 1.84 -10.59 24.34
N ARG A 169 1.77 -9.62 23.42
CA ARG A 169 2.10 -9.85 22.00
C ARG A 169 3.61 -9.93 21.80
N LYS A 170 4.04 -10.82 20.92
CA LYS A 170 5.42 -10.82 20.43
C LYS A 170 5.68 -9.51 19.64
N PRO A 171 6.95 -9.08 19.48
CA PRO A 171 7.27 -7.96 18.59
C PRO A 171 6.71 -8.19 17.17
N TRP A 172 6.30 -7.12 16.49
CA TRP A 172 5.69 -7.19 15.15
C TRP A 172 6.61 -7.85 14.09
N TYR A 173 7.92 -7.83 14.32
CA TYR A 173 8.95 -8.46 13.48
C TYR A 173 9.29 -9.91 13.86
N SER A 174 8.61 -10.53 14.83
CA SER A 174 9.01 -11.83 15.39
C SER A 174 8.78 -13.05 14.49
N GLU A 175 8.05 -12.89 13.38
CA GLU A 175 7.66 -13.96 12.46
C GLU A 175 7.98 -13.54 11.02
N ALA A 176 9.25 -13.30 10.72
CA ALA A 176 9.71 -13.13 9.34
C ALA A 176 9.57 -14.49 8.62
N GLY A 177 8.59 -14.58 7.72
CA GLY A 177 8.42 -15.73 6.84
C GLY A 177 9.50 -15.81 5.75
N ASP A 178 9.32 -16.72 4.80
CA ASP A 178 10.22 -16.84 3.66
C ASP A 178 10.11 -15.61 2.73
N ILE A 179 11.26 -15.14 2.25
CA ILE A 179 11.34 -14.01 1.31
C ILE A 179 11.54 -14.57 -0.10
N ASN A 180 10.53 -14.43 -0.97
CA ASN A 180 10.69 -14.68 -2.39
C ASN A 180 11.40 -13.48 -3.05
N GLU A 181 12.74 -13.50 -3.05
CA GLU A 181 13.60 -12.43 -3.61
C GLU A 181 13.24 -12.05 -5.05
N ASP A 182 12.81 -13.05 -5.79
CA ASP A 182 12.37 -12.95 -7.16
C ASP A 182 11.20 -11.93 -7.29
N ASN A 183 10.27 -11.91 -6.33
CA ASN A 183 9.16 -10.95 -6.30
C ASN A 183 9.58 -9.54 -5.87
N LEU A 184 10.85 -9.34 -5.50
CA LEU A 184 11.40 -8.06 -5.05
C LEU A 184 12.35 -7.43 -6.10
N VAL A 185 12.59 -8.12 -7.22
CA VAL A 185 13.41 -7.61 -8.32
C VAL A 185 12.60 -6.58 -9.14
N ILE A 186 12.79 -5.29 -8.82
CA ILE A 186 12.05 -4.18 -9.42
C ILE A 186 12.03 -4.19 -10.95
N SER A 187 13.14 -4.50 -11.62
CA SER A 187 13.19 -4.49 -13.09
C SER A 187 12.28 -5.54 -13.72
N ARG A 188 12.15 -6.70 -13.08
CA ARG A 188 11.28 -7.79 -13.53
C ARG A 188 9.83 -7.46 -13.23
N VAL A 189 9.54 -7.17 -11.96
CA VAL A 189 8.19 -6.87 -11.49
C VAL A 189 7.60 -5.66 -12.21
N TRP A 190 8.38 -4.60 -12.39
CA TRP A 190 7.91 -3.41 -13.08
C TRP A 190 7.57 -3.68 -14.55
N LYS A 191 8.36 -4.54 -15.22
CA LYS A 191 8.07 -4.96 -16.59
C LYS A 191 6.73 -5.71 -16.64
N GLU A 192 6.54 -6.72 -15.80
CA GLU A 192 5.29 -7.49 -15.71
C GLU A 192 4.08 -6.58 -15.44
N TYR A 193 4.22 -5.66 -14.49
CA TYR A 193 3.20 -4.68 -14.14
C TYR A 193 2.84 -3.75 -15.29
N LYS A 194 3.83 -3.23 -16.04
CA LYS A 194 3.60 -2.38 -17.21
C LYS A 194 2.99 -3.14 -18.38
N GLU A 195 3.38 -4.40 -18.58
CA GLU A 195 2.82 -5.29 -19.61
C GLU A 195 1.34 -5.56 -19.31
N TYR A 196 1.01 -5.93 -18.07
CA TYR A 196 -0.37 -6.11 -17.64
C TYR A 196 -1.20 -4.83 -17.87
N LEU A 197 -0.71 -3.67 -17.40
CA LEU A 197 -1.35 -2.36 -17.59
C LEU A 197 -1.44 -1.88 -19.04
N SER A 198 -0.76 -2.54 -19.98
CA SER A 198 -0.91 -2.25 -21.41
C SER A 198 -2.15 -2.92 -22.01
N GLY A 199 -2.59 -4.05 -21.43
CA GLY A 199 -3.80 -4.77 -21.81
C GLY A 199 -5.07 -4.28 -21.11
N VAL A 200 -4.94 -3.56 -19.98
CA VAL A 200 -6.08 -3.01 -19.25
C VAL A 200 -6.63 -1.76 -19.95
N PRO A 201 -7.96 -1.63 -20.15
CA PRO A 201 -8.59 -0.42 -20.68
C PRO A 201 -8.19 0.84 -19.90
N ARG A 202 -7.79 1.90 -20.63
CA ARG A 202 -7.29 3.18 -20.05
C ARG A 202 -8.29 4.35 -20.12
N LYS A 203 -9.54 4.10 -20.50
CA LYS A 203 -10.62 5.10 -20.68
C LYS A 203 -11.91 4.60 -20.01
N PRO A 204 -12.72 5.47 -19.38
CA PRO A 204 -12.34 6.25 -18.21
C PRO A 204 -13.02 5.73 -16.93
N VAL A 205 -12.27 5.82 -15.83
CA VAL A 205 -12.78 5.74 -14.46
C VAL A 205 -13.41 7.07 -13.98
N ARG A 206 -13.46 8.07 -14.87
CA ARG A 206 -14.41 9.18 -14.74
C ARG A 206 -15.63 8.82 -15.57
N GLY A 207 -16.67 8.35 -14.89
CA GLY A 207 -18.00 8.34 -15.48
C GLY A 207 -18.34 9.73 -16.02
N PRO A 208 -19.29 9.85 -16.96
CA PRO A 208 -19.85 11.14 -17.32
C PRO A 208 -20.30 11.89 -16.06
N GLY A 209 -20.47 13.21 -16.14
CA GLY A 209 -20.81 14.07 -14.98
C GLY A 209 -22.06 13.63 -14.19
N THR A 210 -22.79 12.63 -14.67
CA THR A 210 -23.85 11.89 -13.99
C THR A 210 -23.68 10.38 -14.14
N TRP A 211 -23.63 9.63 -13.03
CA TRP A 211 -23.63 8.15 -12.99
C TRP A 211 -25.00 7.52 -13.33
N ASP A 212 -25.95 8.32 -13.80
CA ASP A 212 -27.25 7.88 -14.29
C ASP A 212 -27.12 7.38 -15.73
N ILE A 213 -26.97 6.07 -15.90
CA ILE A 213 -26.87 5.35 -17.17
C ILE A 213 -28.03 5.60 -18.14
N SER A 214 -29.19 6.09 -17.66
CA SER A 214 -30.29 6.50 -18.55
C SER A 214 -29.98 7.78 -19.34
N LYS A 215 -29.02 8.57 -18.85
CA LYS A 215 -28.59 9.84 -19.45
C LYS A 215 -27.33 9.73 -20.31
N TRP A 216 -26.74 8.54 -20.40
CA TRP A 216 -25.54 8.31 -21.18
C TRP A 216 -25.89 8.19 -22.66
N THR A 217 -25.06 8.78 -23.51
CA THR A 217 -25.10 8.59 -24.96
C THR A 217 -24.69 7.17 -25.33
N ALA A 218 -25.06 6.72 -26.54
CA ALA A 218 -24.66 5.40 -27.02
C ALA A 218 -23.14 5.23 -27.10
N ALA A 219 -22.40 6.29 -27.44
CA ALA A 219 -20.94 6.29 -27.45
C ALA A 219 -20.33 6.16 -26.04
N GLU A 220 -20.92 6.80 -25.04
CA GLU A 220 -20.50 6.66 -23.63
C GLU A 220 -20.83 5.26 -23.07
N LYS A 221 -21.87 4.60 -23.60
CA LYS A 221 -22.23 3.22 -23.20
C LYS A 221 -21.35 2.17 -23.85
N GLU A 222 -20.92 2.39 -25.09
CA GLU A 222 -20.10 1.44 -25.86
C GLU A 222 -18.82 1.03 -25.11
N GLU A 223 -18.26 1.93 -24.30
CA GLU A 223 -17.04 1.70 -23.50
C GLU A 223 -17.25 0.77 -22.28
N PHE A 224 -18.50 0.49 -21.90
CA PHE A 224 -18.87 -0.37 -20.77
C PHE A 224 -19.56 -1.67 -21.19
N VAL A 225 -19.74 -1.87 -22.50
CA VAL A 225 -20.27 -3.13 -23.04
C VAL A 225 -19.10 -4.09 -23.22
N PHE A 226 -19.09 -5.16 -22.42
CA PHE A 226 -18.11 -6.23 -22.57
C PHE A 226 -18.34 -6.95 -23.90
N LYS A 227 -17.42 -6.78 -24.86
CA LYS A 227 -17.44 -7.55 -26.11
C LYS A 227 -17.15 -9.02 -25.79
N GLY A 228 -18.20 -9.83 -25.75
CA GLY A 228 -18.10 -11.27 -25.50
C GLY A 228 -19.13 -11.83 -24.51
N ALA A 229 -19.94 -11.00 -23.85
CA ALA A 229 -21.17 -11.49 -23.25
C ALA A 229 -22.21 -11.60 -24.37
N SER A 230 -22.36 -12.81 -24.93
CA SER A 230 -23.55 -13.13 -25.71
C SER A 230 -24.75 -12.94 -24.78
N ASP A 231 -25.64 -12.01 -25.13
CA ASP A 231 -27.02 -12.04 -24.67
C ASP A 231 -27.69 -13.30 -25.25
N GLU A 232 -27.45 -14.43 -24.59
CA GLU A 232 -28.27 -15.64 -24.63
C GLU A 232 -28.79 -15.79 -23.19
N GLU A 233 -30.06 -15.76 -22.85
CA GLU A 233 -31.34 -15.73 -23.57
C GLU A 233 -32.35 -15.01 -22.66
N ASN A 234 -33.31 -14.32 -23.27
CA ASN A 234 -34.63 -14.19 -22.68
C ASN A 234 -35.16 -15.61 -22.44
N ASP A 235 -35.37 -16.00 -21.19
CA ASP A 235 -36.35 -17.03 -20.88
C ASP A 235 -37.24 -16.55 -19.73
N ASP A 236 -38.52 -16.46 -20.08
CA ASP A 236 -39.66 -16.17 -19.22
C ASP A 236 -39.64 -17.03 -17.94
N PHE A 237 -39.79 -16.39 -16.77
CA PHE A 237 -40.62 -16.86 -15.64
C PHE A 237 -41.01 -15.70 -14.72
#